data_AF-A0A8T3ZQE2-F1
#
_entry.id   AF-A0A8T3ZQE2-F1
#
_cell.length_a   1.000
_cell.length_b   1.000
_cell.length_c   1.000
_cell.angle_alpha   90.00
_cell.angle_beta   90.00
_cell.angle_gamma   90.00
#
_symmetry.space_group_name_H-M   'P 1'
#
loop_
_entity.id
_entity.type
_entity.pdbx_description
1 polymer ?
#
loop_
_entity_poly.entity_id
_entity_poly.type
_entity_poly.pdbx_seq_one_letter_code
_entity_poly.pdbx_strand_id
1 'polypeptide(L)'
;MRGISTPNVKSPLLSYETGVHIGDGTLSYSAEKAMYAIYFSGDLIEDFYFFNFTIKNIIKKLYGVEPITAFIENKRSISLRVYSKNLFMFKRDVIGLPVGPKVEMRNVISKNIELGEENISNLIAGLFDTDGCFKTFRKGEKIYPQVRMSNKSPIFSDIKAFLDLKGISSTLYKRPDMINVLDINGNKNTKSFFNSIPSRNIKHLTKYIIWCASKTIPSPKIEDRIKLLNLSKEDVVGISTDIDNLNLSHLIERTSMGL
;
A
#
# COMPACT_ATOMS: atom_id res chain seq x y z
N MET A 1 -6.16 23.29 -18.99
CA MET A 1 -5.25 22.95 -17.88
C MET A 1 -3.86 22.68 -18.45
N ARG A 2 -2.88 23.53 -18.15
CA ARG A 2 -1.45 23.31 -18.44
C ARG A 2 -0.83 22.65 -17.19
N GLY A 3 0.04 21.65 -17.34
CA GLY A 3 0.90 21.18 -16.23
C GLY A 3 0.78 19.71 -15.79
N ILE A 4 -0.02 18.85 -16.44
CA ILE A 4 -0.04 17.41 -16.10
C ILE A 4 1.13 16.72 -16.79
N SER A 5 2.04 16.13 -16.01
CA SER A 5 3.09 15.26 -16.52
C SER A 5 2.56 13.85 -16.76
N THR A 6 2.99 13.24 -17.87
CA THR A 6 2.80 11.79 -18.06
C THR A 6 4.03 11.10 -17.49
N PRO A 7 3.90 10.24 -16.48
CA PRO A 7 5.05 9.59 -15.88
C PRO A 7 5.68 8.56 -16.82
N ASN A 8 6.96 8.26 -16.60
CA ASN A 8 7.61 7.14 -17.25
C ASN A 8 6.92 5.83 -16.81
N VAL A 9 6.40 5.07 -17.77
CA VAL A 9 5.70 3.78 -17.52
C VAL A 9 6.58 2.74 -16.84
N LYS A 10 7.91 2.87 -16.94
CA LYS A 10 8.88 2.01 -16.26
C LYS A 10 9.24 2.48 -14.84
N SER A 11 8.62 3.54 -14.32
CA SER A 11 8.93 4.06 -12.99
C SER A 11 8.48 3.11 -11.88
N PRO A 12 9.36 2.70 -10.94
CA PRO A 12 8.97 1.92 -9.77
C PRO A 12 7.93 2.66 -8.90
N LEU A 13 8.00 3.99 -8.83
CA LEU A 13 7.04 4.80 -8.10
C LEU A 13 5.64 4.77 -8.73
N LEU A 14 5.55 4.72 -10.06
CA LEU A 14 4.29 4.51 -10.76
C LEU A 14 3.74 3.10 -10.50
N SER A 15 4.60 2.08 -10.46
CA SER A 15 4.18 0.72 -10.07
C SER A 15 3.64 0.67 -8.65
N TYR A 16 4.29 1.35 -7.71
CA TYR A 16 3.78 1.50 -6.34
C TYR A 16 2.40 2.16 -6.30
N GLU A 17 2.24 3.32 -6.92
CA GLU A 17 0.95 4.02 -6.95
C GLU A 17 -0.13 3.21 -7.67
N THR A 18 0.24 2.41 -8.68
CA THR A 18 -0.66 1.46 -9.33
C THR A 18 -1.13 0.39 -8.35
N GLY A 19 -0.25 -0.16 -7.52
CA GLY A 19 -0.61 -1.08 -6.44
C GLY A 19 -1.60 -0.47 -5.45
N VAL A 20 -1.35 0.76 -5.02
CA VAL A 20 -2.28 1.53 -4.16
C VAL A 20 -3.62 1.73 -4.87
N HIS A 21 -3.60 2.03 -6.17
CA HIS A 21 -4.82 2.18 -6.94
C HIS A 21 -5.60 0.86 -7.04
N ILE A 22 -4.94 -0.29 -7.09
CA ILE A 22 -5.60 -1.60 -7.15
C ILE A 22 -6.35 -1.90 -5.86
N GLY A 23 -5.79 -1.59 -4.69
CA GLY A 23 -6.51 -1.70 -3.42
C GLY A 23 -7.60 -0.63 -3.30
N ASP A 24 -7.19 0.60 -2.98
CA ASP A 24 -8.10 1.67 -2.54
C ASP A 24 -8.42 2.73 -3.61
N GLY A 25 -7.86 2.59 -4.82
CA GLY A 25 -8.15 3.49 -5.94
C GLY A 25 -9.54 3.31 -6.54
N THR A 26 -10.04 4.30 -7.28
CA THR A 26 -11.22 4.14 -8.15
C THR A 26 -11.12 5.08 -9.33
N LEU A 27 -11.36 4.56 -10.53
CA LEU A 27 -11.67 5.37 -11.71
C LEU A 27 -13.19 5.50 -11.84
N SER A 28 -13.69 6.73 -11.88
CA SER A 28 -15.11 7.04 -12.03
C SER A 28 -15.34 8.02 -13.17
N TYR A 29 -16.34 7.73 -14.00
CA TYR A 29 -16.78 8.60 -15.09
C TYR A 29 -18.27 8.88 -14.96
N SER A 30 -18.65 10.16 -15.05
CA SER A 30 -20.04 10.59 -15.11
C SER A 30 -20.27 11.32 -16.42
N ALA A 31 -21.10 10.75 -17.29
CA ALA A 31 -21.48 11.37 -18.57
C ALA A 31 -22.28 12.66 -18.36
N GLU A 32 -23.25 12.64 -17.45
CA GLU A 32 -24.10 13.78 -17.09
C GLU A 32 -23.28 15.01 -16.66
N LYS A 33 -22.22 14.79 -15.88
CA LYS A 33 -21.35 15.87 -15.36
C LYS A 33 -20.08 16.06 -16.19
N ALA A 34 -19.92 15.31 -17.28
CA ALA A 34 -18.67 15.21 -18.06
C ALA A 34 -17.41 15.06 -17.18
N MET A 35 -17.51 14.32 -16.08
CA MET A 35 -16.51 14.29 -15.01
C MET A 35 -15.66 13.01 -15.08
N TYR A 36 -14.34 13.18 -15.14
CA TYR A 36 -13.35 12.11 -15.11
C TYR A 36 -12.60 12.19 -13.79
N ALA A 37 -12.91 11.27 -12.88
CA ALA A 37 -12.44 11.32 -11.52
C ALA A 37 -11.59 10.10 -11.15
N ILE A 38 -10.56 10.37 -10.37
CA ILE A 38 -9.68 9.38 -9.77
C ILE A 38 -9.76 9.61 -8.27
N TYR A 39 -10.11 8.56 -7.54
CA TYR A 39 -10.22 8.59 -6.09
C TYR A 39 -9.24 7.62 -5.47
N PHE A 40 -8.75 7.97 -4.28
CA PHE A 40 -8.12 7.06 -3.33
C PHE A 40 -8.76 7.32 -1.99
N SER A 41 -9.19 6.29 -1.26
CA SER A 41 -9.90 6.49 0.00
C SER A 41 -9.48 5.47 1.04
N GLY A 42 -9.52 5.85 2.32
CA GLY A 42 -9.26 4.92 3.42
C GLY A 42 -9.79 5.45 4.74
N ASP A 43 -9.38 4.82 5.84
CA ASP A 43 -9.82 5.20 7.18
C ASP A 43 -9.21 6.54 7.60
N LEU A 44 -10.05 7.42 8.16
CA LEU A 44 -9.67 8.77 8.56
C LEU A 44 -8.62 8.79 9.67
N ILE A 45 -8.46 7.73 10.45
CA ILE A 45 -7.51 7.66 11.56
C ILE A 45 -6.31 6.81 11.14
N GLU A 46 -6.54 5.55 10.77
CA GLU A 46 -5.46 4.61 10.49
C GLU A 46 -4.69 4.93 9.20
N ASP A 47 -5.34 5.57 8.23
CA ASP A 47 -4.72 5.89 6.94
C ASP A 47 -4.51 7.40 6.71
N PHE A 48 -4.74 8.23 7.73
CA PHE A 48 -4.59 9.69 7.63
C PHE A 48 -3.21 10.08 7.08
N TYR A 49 -2.15 9.62 7.75
CA TYR A 49 -0.78 9.99 7.39
C TYR A 49 -0.42 9.47 6.00
N PHE A 50 -0.87 8.25 5.69
CA PHE A 50 -0.63 7.60 4.42
C PHE A 50 -1.26 8.36 3.26
N PHE A 51 -2.55 8.69 3.32
CA PHE A 51 -3.19 9.44 2.23
C PHE A 51 -2.75 10.91 2.22
N ASN A 52 -2.79 11.59 3.37
CA ASN A 52 -2.59 13.03 3.42
C ASN A 52 -1.15 13.47 3.16
N PHE A 53 -0.14 12.61 3.40
CA PHE A 53 1.26 12.94 3.17
C PHE A 53 1.89 12.03 2.09
N THR A 54 1.79 10.72 2.21
CA THR A 54 2.47 9.79 1.30
C THR A 54 1.83 9.80 -0.10
N ILE A 55 0.58 9.36 -0.23
CA ILE A 55 -0.06 9.24 -1.54
C ILE A 55 -0.24 10.61 -2.20
N LYS A 56 -0.57 11.63 -1.41
CA LYS A 56 -0.65 13.01 -1.89
C LYS A 56 0.65 13.48 -2.55
N ASN A 57 1.80 13.27 -1.91
CA ASN A 57 3.09 13.65 -2.48
C ASN A 57 3.47 12.79 -3.69
N ILE A 58 3.14 11.49 -3.69
CA ILE A 58 3.38 10.59 -4.83
C ILE A 58 2.60 11.06 -6.05
N ILE A 59 1.31 11.41 -5.90
CA ILE A 59 0.48 11.93 -6.99
C ILE A 59 1.10 13.22 -7.55
N LYS A 60 1.50 14.15 -6.66
CA LYS A 60 2.15 15.40 -7.05
C LYS A 60 3.44 15.16 -7.82
N LYS A 61 4.29 14.25 -7.35
CA LYS A 61 5.58 13.91 -7.97
C LYS A 61 5.41 13.23 -9.33
N LEU A 62 4.49 12.28 -9.46
CA LEU A 62 4.27 11.53 -10.71
C LEU A 62 3.57 12.38 -11.79
N TYR A 63 2.57 13.15 -11.39
CA TYR A 63 1.60 13.73 -12.33
C TYR A 63 1.62 15.26 -12.36
N GLY A 64 2.35 15.92 -11.45
CA GLY A 64 2.38 17.37 -11.36
C GLY A 64 1.06 17.98 -10.86
N VAL A 65 0.16 17.18 -10.28
CA VAL A 65 -1.16 17.63 -9.82
C VAL A 65 -1.28 17.53 -8.30
N GLU A 66 -1.88 18.55 -7.70
CA GLU A 66 -2.23 18.56 -6.29
C GLU A 66 -3.62 17.91 -6.13
N PRO A 67 -3.75 16.75 -5.48
CA PRO A 67 -5.05 16.13 -5.25
C PRO A 67 -5.84 16.92 -4.19
N ILE A 68 -7.16 16.95 -4.36
CA ILE A 68 -8.08 17.53 -3.37
C ILE A 68 -8.28 16.51 -2.25
N THR A 69 -7.93 16.89 -1.02
CA THR A 69 -8.24 16.09 0.18
C THR A 69 -9.67 16.39 0.62
N ALA A 70 -10.49 15.35 0.77
CA ALA A 70 -11.83 15.42 1.30
C ALA A 70 -11.97 14.54 2.54
N PHE A 71 -12.50 15.10 3.62
CA PHE A 71 -12.81 14.40 4.86
C PHE A 71 -14.31 14.15 4.93
N ILE A 72 -14.71 12.93 5.21
CA ILE A 72 -16.12 12.54 5.36
C ILE A 72 -16.28 12.01 6.78
N GLU A 73 -16.52 12.91 7.73
CA GLU A 73 -16.52 12.61 9.16
C GLU A 73 -17.53 11.53 9.54
N ASN A 74 -18.75 11.60 9.00
CA ASN A 74 -19.81 10.62 9.29
C ASN A 74 -19.47 9.20 8.78
N LYS A 75 -18.54 9.07 7.83
CA LYS A 75 -18.04 7.78 7.34
C LYS A 75 -16.65 7.44 7.87
N ARG A 76 -16.07 8.32 8.71
CA ARG A 76 -14.69 8.23 9.19
C ARG A 76 -13.71 7.89 8.07
N SER A 77 -13.86 8.55 6.92
CA SER A 77 -13.03 8.29 5.75
C SER A 77 -12.32 9.54 5.26
N ILE A 78 -11.07 9.36 4.83
CA ILE A 78 -10.30 10.34 4.06
C ILE A 78 -10.32 9.94 2.58
N SER A 79 -10.38 10.91 1.68
CA SER A 79 -10.32 10.67 0.24
C SER A 79 -9.46 11.70 -0.48
N LEU A 80 -8.55 11.26 -1.34
CA LEU A 80 -7.85 12.09 -2.30
C LEU A 80 -8.58 12.03 -3.64
N ARG A 81 -8.82 13.19 -4.25
CA ARG A 81 -9.58 13.31 -5.49
C ARG A 81 -8.79 14.07 -6.54
N VAL A 82 -8.69 13.50 -7.73
CA VAL A 82 -8.12 14.16 -8.91
C VAL A 82 -9.15 14.15 -10.03
N TYR A 83 -9.42 15.32 -10.60
CA TYR A 83 -10.32 15.49 -11.74
C TYR A 83 -9.51 15.83 -12.98
N SER A 84 -9.27 14.84 -13.83
CA SER A 84 -8.46 15.01 -15.04
C SER A 84 -8.78 13.95 -16.07
N LYS A 85 -9.28 14.38 -17.22
CA LYS A 85 -9.52 13.48 -18.37
C LYS A 85 -8.22 12.80 -18.81
N ASN A 86 -7.13 13.56 -18.95
CA ASN A 86 -5.86 13.00 -19.44
C ASN A 86 -5.30 11.93 -18.50
N LEU A 87 -5.29 12.18 -17.19
CA LEU A 87 -4.78 11.22 -16.21
C LEU A 87 -5.70 10.00 -16.10
N PHE A 88 -7.01 10.21 -16.17
CA PHE A 88 -7.98 9.12 -16.20
C PHE A 88 -7.73 8.20 -17.40
N MET A 89 -7.59 8.78 -18.59
CA MET A 89 -7.35 8.03 -19.83
C MET A 89 -5.99 7.32 -19.79
N PHE A 90 -4.94 7.96 -19.25
CA PHE A 90 -3.66 7.30 -19.02
C PHE A 90 -3.79 6.05 -18.13
N LYS A 91 -4.45 6.17 -16.97
CA LYS A 91 -4.65 5.03 -16.07
C LYS A 91 -5.48 3.91 -16.71
N ARG A 92 -6.51 4.27 -17.47
CA ARG A 92 -7.38 3.29 -18.13
C ARG A 92 -6.71 2.61 -19.31
N ASP A 93 -6.15 3.39 -20.22
CA ASP A 93 -5.74 2.93 -21.55
C ASP A 93 -4.27 2.52 -21.60
N VAL A 94 -3.40 3.18 -20.82
CA VAL A 94 -1.96 2.88 -20.79
C VAL A 94 -1.64 1.89 -19.68
N ILE A 95 -2.13 2.13 -18.46
CA ILE A 95 -1.89 1.22 -17.33
C ILE A 95 -2.86 0.02 -17.34
N GLY A 96 -4.04 0.17 -17.94
CA GLY A 96 -5.03 -0.91 -18.03
C GLY A 96 -5.91 -1.05 -16.77
N LEU A 97 -6.06 0.01 -15.98
CA LEU A 97 -6.93 -0.01 -14.79
C LEU A 97 -8.40 0.10 -15.21
N PRO A 98 -9.30 -0.75 -14.68
CA PRO A 98 -10.71 -0.73 -15.05
C PRO A 98 -11.43 0.48 -14.48
N VAL A 99 -12.49 0.90 -15.17
CA VAL A 99 -13.45 1.88 -14.65
C VAL A 99 -14.48 1.16 -13.78
N GLY A 100 -14.70 1.62 -12.55
CA GLY A 100 -15.61 0.96 -11.60
C GLY A 100 -14.99 -0.22 -10.84
N PRO A 101 -15.79 -1.26 -10.49
CA PRO A 101 -15.32 -2.38 -9.66
C PRO A 101 -14.18 -3.19 -10.29
N LYS A 102 -13.22 -3.62 -9.46
CA LYS A 102 -11.99 -4.32 -9.89
C LYS A 102 -12.05 -5.85 -9.75
N VAL A 103 -13.25 -6.43 -9.65
CA VAL A 103 -13.46 -7.84 -9.26
C VAL A 103 -12.84 -8.85 -10.24
N GLU A 104 -12.75 -8.51 -11.52
CA GLU A 104 -12.20 -9.40 -12.57
C GLU A 104 -10.75 -9.09 -12.94
N MET A 105 -10.04 -8.26 -12.17
CA MET A 105 -8.65 -7.92 -12.49
C MET A 105 -7.75 -9.16 -12.35
N ARG A 106 -6.99 -9.50 -13.41
CA ARG A 106 -6.03 -10.62 -13.44
C ARG A 106 -4.76 -10.20 -14.18
N ASN A 107 -3.70 -11.00 -14.07
CA ASN A 107 -2.49 -10.88 -14.89
C ASN A 107 -1.80 -9.52 -14.73
N VAL A 108 -1.93 -8.88 -13.57
CA VAL A 108 -1.37 -7.54 -13.35
C VAL A 108 0.14 -7.64 -13.31
N ILE A 109 0.71 -8.57 -12.54
CA ILE A 109 2.16 -8.74 -12.47
C ILE A 109 2.69 -9.26 -13.80
N SER A 110 2.02 -10.19 -14.47
CA SER A 110 2.51 -10.71 -15.75
C SER A 110 2.59 -9.62 -16.82
N LYS A 111 1.65 -8.66 -16.84
CA LYS A 111 1.71 -7.47 -17.71
C LYS A 111 2.83 -6.49 -17.33
N ASN A 112 3.32 -6.56 -16.11
CA ASN A 112 4.39 -5.71 -15.58
C ASN A 112 5.73 -6.45 -15.45
N ILE A 113 5.83 -7.72 -15.87
CA ILE A 113 7.05 -8.53 -15.66
C ILE A 113 8.24 -7.98 -16.45
N GLU A 114 7.97 -7.39 -17.61
CA GLU A 114 8.96 -6.70 -18.45
C GLU A 114 9.50 -5.40 -17.83
N LEU A 115 8.85 -4.90 -16.77
CA LEU A 115 9.32 -3.72 -16.03
C LEU A 115 10.43 -4.07 -15.04
N GLY A 116 10.64 -5.36 -14.74
CA GLY A 116 11.68 -5.82 -13.84
C GLY A 116 11.24 -5.97 -12.38
N GLU A 117 12.12 -6.58 -11.58
CA GLU A 117 11.84 -6.96 -10.20
C GLU A 117 11.43 -5.78 -9.31
N GLU A 118 12.12 -4.65 -9.43
CA GLU A 118 11.89 -3.46 -8.61
C GLU A 118 10.45 -2.94 -8.77
N ASN A 119 9.94 -2.92 -10.00
CA ASN A 119 8.58 -2.52 -10.31
C ASN A 119 7.56 -3.48 -9.71
N ILE A 120 7.80 -4.79 -9.79
CA ILE A 120 6.91 -5.80 -9.20
C ILE A 120 6.88 -5.66 -7.68
N SER A 121 8.05 -5.52 -7.04
CA SER A 121 8.14 -5.31 -5.59
C SER A 121 7.41 -4.04 -5.14
N ASN A 122 7.55 -2.95 -5.89
CA ASN A 122 6.84 -1.70 -5.59
C ASN A 122 5.32 -1.84 -5.80
N LEU A 123 4.87 -2.52 -6.86
CA LEU A 123 3.45 -2.79 -7.07
C LEU A 123 2.85 -3.59 -5.91
N ILE A 124 3.54 -4.66 -5.48
CA ILE A 124 3.13 -5.46 -4.32
C ILE A 124 3.12 -4.60 -3.06
N ALA A 125 4.10 -3.72 -2.86
CA ALA A 125 4.16 -2.83 -1.71
C ALA A 125 2.96 -1.88 -1.65
N GLY A 126 2.58 -1.26 -2.78
CA GLY A 126 1.41 -0.38 -2.83
C GLY A 126 0.10 -1.11 -2.54
N LEU A 127 -0.04 -2.34 -3.04
CA LEU A 127 -1.20 -3.19 -2.75
C LEU A 127 -1.22 -3.64 -1.28
N PHE A 128 -0.07 -4.02 -0.72
CA PHE A 128 0.06 -4.36 0.70
C PHE A 128 -0.27 -3.16 1.61
N ASP A 129 0.13 -1.96 1.21
CA ASP A 129 -0.12 -0.75 1.99
C ASP A 129 -1.59 -0.37 2.11
N THR A 130 -2.43 -0.87 1.20
CA THR A 130 -3.89 -0.66 1.16
C THR A 130 -4.64 -1.90 1.68
N ASP A 131 -4.56 -3.01 0.96
CA ASP A 131 -5.31 -4.26 1.22
C ASP A 131 -4.57 -5.27 2.12
N GLY A 132 -3.34 -4.93 2.53
CA GLY A 132 -2.53 -5.77 3.39
C GLY A 132 -2.71 -5.48 4.87
N CYS A 133 -2.26 -6.42 5.68
CA CYS A 133 -2.18 -6.28 7.13
C CYS A 133 -0.99 -7.07 7.65
N PHE A 134 -0.20 -6.41 8.50
CA PHE A 134 0.75 -7.08 9.36
C PHE A 134 0.15 -7.31 10.75
N LYS A 135 0.16 -8.56 11.20
CA LYS A 135 -0.39 -8.96 12.51
C LYS A 135 0.41 -10.11 13.11
N THR A 136 0.12 -10.45 14.35
CA THR A 136 0.60 -11.68 14.98
C THR A 136 -0.56 -12.63 15.25
N PHE A 137 -0.27 -13.92 15.33
CA PHE A 137 -1.21 -14.95 15.78
C PHE A 137 -0.52 -15.89 16.77
N ARG A 138 -1.32 -16.49 17.67
CA ARG A 138 -0.84 -17.48 18.63
C ARG A 138 -1.05 -18.89 18.08
N LYS A 139 -0.05 -19.76 18.27
CA LYS A 139 -0.16 -21.20 18.06
C LYS A 139 0.43 -21.89 19.28
N GLY A 140 -0.45 -22.32 20.20
CA GLY A 140 -0.07 -22.66 21.56
C GLY A 140 0.43 -21.41 22.29
N GLU A 141 1.54 -21.55 23.02
CA GLU A 141 2.20 -20.46 23.75
C GLU A 141 3.04 -19.53 22.84
N LYS A 142 3.30 -19.94 21.60
CA LYS A 142 4.18 -19.20 20.69
C LYS A 142 3.39 -18.17 19.87
N ILE A 143 3.97 -16.96 19.75
CA ILE A 143 3.46 -15.86 18.92
C ILE A 143 4.24 -15.85 17.60
N TYR A 144 3.51 -15.82 16.48
CA TYR A 144 4.09 -15.78 15.14
C TYR A 144 3.62 -14.55 14.37
N PRO A 145 4.52 -13.90 13.60
CA PRO A 145 4.13 -12.86 12.68
C PRO A 145 3.42 -13.44 11.45
N GLN A 146 2.54 -12.63 10.88
CA GLN A 146 1.85 -12.90 9.63
C GLN A 146 1.71 -11.60 8.84
N VAL A 147 2.15 -11.63 7.59
CA VAL A 147 1.70 -10.69 6.56
C VAL A 147 0.53 -11.34 5.85
N ARG A 148 -0.60 -10.64 5.79
CA ARG A 148 -1.82 -11.09 5.10
C ARG A 148 -2.22 -10.03 4.08
N MET A 149 -2.58 -10.45 2.88
CA MET A 149 -3.27 -9.61 1.91
C MET A 149 -4.57 -10.29 1.49
N SER A 150 -5.62 -9.50 1.25
CA SER A 150 -6.91 -10.05 0.85
C SER A 150 -7.66 -9.11 -0.09
N ASN A 151 -8.21 -9.66 -1.17
CA ASN A 151 -8.89 -8.93 -2.24
C ASN A 151 -9.83 -9.90 -2.98
N LYS A 152 -10.92 -9.38 -3.55
CA LYS A 152 -11.86 -10.16 -4.37
C LYS A 152 -11.27 -10.56 -5.72
N SER A 153 -10.37 -9.76 -6.27
CA SER A 153 -9.64 -10.07 -7.50
C SER A 153 -8.67 -11.24 -7.29
N PRO A 154 -8.48 -12.11 -8.31
CA PRO A 154 -7.53 -13.24 -8.26
C PRO A 154 -6.04 -12.85 -8.43
N ILE A 155 -5.67 -11.57 -8.22
CA ILE A 155 -4.32 -11.03 -8.40
C ILE A 155 -3.22 -11.75 -7.59
N PHE A 156 -3.57 -12.41 -6.48
CA PHE A 156 -2.58 -13.04 -5.60
C PHE A 156 -1.90 -14.27 -6.17
N SER A 157 -2.43 -14.88 -7.23
CA SER A 157 -1.77 -15.98 -7.93
C SER A 157 -0.42 -15.54 -8.51
N ASP A 158 -0.38 -14.40 -9.20
CA ASP A 158 0.86 -13.84 -9.73
C ASP A 158 1.81 -13.38 -8.61
N ILE A 159 1.26 -12.80 -7.53
CA ILE A 159 2.06 -12.34 -6.37
C ILE A 159 2.74 -13.54 -5.73
N LYS A 160 2.02 -14.66 -5.56
CA LYS A 160 2.58 -15.89 -5.03
C LYS A 160 3.78 -16.37 -5.87
N ALA A 161 3.63 -16.41 -7.19
CA ALA A 161 4.72 -16.86 -8.08
C ALA A 161 5.98 -15.99 -7.91
N PHE A 162 5.82 -14.67 -7.81
CA PHE A 162 6.94 -13.77 -7.53
C PHE A 162 7.58 -14.02 -6.15
N LEU A 163 6.78 -14.22 -5.11
CA LEU A 163 7.29 -14.52 -3.76
C LEU A 163 8.04 -15.86 -3.72
N ASP A 164 7.56 -16.87 -4.46
CA ASP A 164 8.24 -18.17 -4.55
C ASP A 164 9.64 -18.01 -5.19
N LEU A 165 9.77 -17.18 -6.24
CA LEU A 165 11.08 -16.84 -6.84
C LEU A 165 12.02 -16.13 -5.85
N LYS A 166 11.46 -15.40 -4.88
CA LYS A 166 12.21 -14.75 -3.80
C LYS A 166 12.52 -15.69 -2.63
N GLY A 167 12.09 -16.95 -2.69
CA GLY A 167 12.22 -17.90 -1.60
C GLY A 167 11.33 -17.56 -0.38
N ILE A 168 10.28 -16.77 -0.58
CA ILE A 168 9.32 -16.37 0.45
C ILE A 168 8.10 -17.28 0.37
N SER A 169 8.02 -18.24 1.28
CA SER A 169 6.90 -19.17 1.30
C SER A 169 5.60 -18.46 1.71
N SER A 170 4.54 -18.70 0.93
CA SER A 170 3.21 -18.13 1.17
C SER A 170 2.10 -19.15 0.88
N THR A 171 0.96 -18.97 1.54
CA THR A 171 -0.24 -19.79 1.40
C THR A 171 -1.34 -18.97 0.74
N LEU A 172 -1.85 -19.44 -0.40
CA LEU A 172 -2.96 -18.83 -1.12
C LEU A 172 -4.21 -19.71 -0.95
N TYR A 173 -5.32 -19.11 -0.51
CA TYR A 173 -6.60 -19.79 -0.37
C TYR A 173 -7.75 -18.83 -0.60
N LYS A 174 -8.95 -19.39 -0.79
CA LYS A 174 -10.19 -18.63 -0.94
C LYS A 174 -11.04 -18.81 0.31
N ARG A 175 -11.51 -17.69 0.88
CA ARG A 175 -12.46 -17.70 2.00
C ARG A 175 -13.89 -18.03 1.52
N PRO A 176 -14.81 -18.42 2.41
CA PRO A 176 -16.21 -18.70 2.06
C PRO A 176 -16.95 -17.52 1.40
N ASP A 177 -16.55 -16.28 1.70
CA ASP A 177 -17.07 -15.04 1.10
C ASP A 177 -16.44 -14.72 -0.27
N MET A 178 -15.77 -15.71 -0.88
CA MET A 178 -15.09 -15.64 -2.17
C MET A 178 -13.90 -14.67 -2.24
N ILE A 179 -13.41 -14.20 -1.09
CA ILE A 179 -12.21 -13.36 -1.00
C ILE A 179 -10.97 -14.24 -1.13
N ASN A 180 -10.04 -13.86 -2.02
CA ASN A 180 -8.73 -14.50 -2.12
C ASN A 180 -7.84 -13.95 -1.00
N VAL A 181 -7.09 -14.83 -0.34
CA VAL A 181 -6.20 -14.47 0.77
C VAL A 181 -4.82 -15.06 0.54
N LEU A 182 -3.81 -14.22 0.65
CA LEU A 182 -2.40 -14.60 0.63
C LEU A 182 -1.80 -14.37 2.02
N ASP A 183 -1.37 -15.44 2.67
CA ASP A 183 -0.72 -15.42 3.98
C ASP A 183 0.77 -15.77 3.87
N ILE A 184 1.62 -14.92 4.44
CA ILE A 184 3.05 -15.14 4.59
C ILE A 184 3.32 -15.25 6.10
N ASN A 185 3.70 -16.45 6.53
CA ASN A 185 3.77 -16.81 7.95
C ASN A 185 5.20 -16.99 8.45
N GLY A 186 5.42 -16.62 9.70
CA GLY A 186 6.62 -16.95 10.45
C GLY A 186 7.78 -15.96 10.25
N ASN A 187 8.67 -15.93 11.24
CA ASN A 187 9.72 -14.90 11.37
C ASN A 187 10.57 -14.74 10.12
N LYS A 188 11.04 -15.85 9.54
CA LYS A 188 11.89 -15.83 8.34
C LYS A 188 11.18 -15.17 7.16
N ASN A 189 9.99 -15.66 6.79
CA ASN A 189 9.29 -15.18 5.61
C ASN A 189 8.78 -13.74 5.79
N THR A 190 8.30 -13.38 6.98
CA THR A 190 7.91 -11.99 7.28
C THR A 190 9.10 -11.04 7.14
N LYS A 191 10.26 -11.40 7.71
CA LYS A 191 11.47 -10.56 7.59
C LYS A 191 11.90 -10.44 6.12
N SER A 192 11.93 -11.55 5.39
CA SER A 192 12.24 -11.54 3.96
C SER A 192 11.26 -10.70 3.14
N PHE A 193 9.96 -10.72 3.49
CA PHE A 193 8.95 -9.88 2.86
C PHE A 193 9.25 -8.39 3.06
N PHE A 194 9.41 -7.92 4.29
CA PHE A 194 9.69 -6.50 4.56
C PHE A 194 11.06 -6.04 4.03
N ASN A 195 12.01 -6.96 3.85
CA ASN A 195 13.28 -6.66 3.20
C ASN A 195 13.16 -6.53 1.66
N SER A 196 12.20 -7.23 1.04
CA SER A 196 12.06 -7.29 -0.42
C SER A 196 10.96 -6.37 -0.97
N ILE A 197 9.97 -6.02 -0.13
CA ILE A 197 8.77 -5.29 -0.49
C ILE A 197 8.74 -3.97 0.31
N PRO A 198 9.05 -2.82 -0.34
CA PRO A 198 9.24 -1.55 0.35
C PRO A 198 7.90 -0.86 0.68
N SER A 199 7.27 -1.29 1.77
CA SER A 199 6.08 -0.64 2.35
C SER A 199 6.38 0.82 2.70
N ARG A 200 5.43 1.72 2.43
CA ARG A 200 5.47 3.15 2.77
C ARG A 200 4.32 3.56 3.68
N ASN A 201 3.40 2.66 4.01
CA ASN A 201 2.34 2.95 4.97
C ASN A 201 2.86 2.82 6.40
N ILE A 202 2.96 3.96 7.09
CA ILE A 202 3.40 4.06 8.48
C ILE A 202 2.61 3.14 9.43
N LYS A 203 1.34 2.82 9.11
CA LYS A 203 0.53 1.85 9.84
C LYS A 203 1.18 0.48 9.91
N HIS A 204 1.74 0.00 8.80
CA HIS A 204 2.38 -1.31 8.73
C HIS A 204 3.82 -1.27 9.24
N LEU A 205 4.54 -0.20 8.91
CA LEU A 205 5.92 0.01 9.36
C LEU A 205 6.00 0.02 10.89
N THR A 206 5.15 0.81 11.56
CA THR A 206 5.14 0.88 13.03
C THR A 206 4.84 -0.47 13.67
N LYS A 207 3.88 -1.24 13.13
CA LYS A 207 3.60 -2.61 13.62
C LYS A 207 4.82 -3.52 13.45
N TYR A 208 5.50 -3.46 12.31
CA TYR A 208 6.68 -4.28 12.04
C TYR A 208 7.84 -3.93 12.97
N ILE A 209 8.11 -2.65 13.18
CA ILE A 209 9.17 -2.16 14.07
C ILE A 209 8.92 -2.61 15.52
N ILE A 210 7.71 -2.40 16.03
CA ILE A 210 7.35 -2.83 17.40
C ILE A 210 7.47 -4.35 17.55
N TRP A 211 7.06 -5.10 16.53
CA TRP A 211 7.22 -6.56 16.54
C TRP A 211 8.70 -6.98 16.51
N CYS A 212 9.55 -6.29 15.75
CA CYS A 212 10.99 -6.56 15.74
C CYS A 212 11.58 -6.43 17.15
N ALA A 213 11.20 -5.38 17.88
CA ALA A 213 11.67 -5.10 19.25
C ALA A 213 11.06 -6.05 20.31
N SER A 214 9.73 -6.15 20.37
CA SER A 214 9.02 -6.80 21.50
C SER A 214 8.47 -8.20 21.19
N LYS A 215 8.50 -8.63 19.93
CA LYS A 215 7.80 -9.83 19.42
C LYS A 215 6.27 -9.81 19.61
N THR A 216 5.69 -8.65 19.92
CA THR A 216 4.25 -8.44 20.05
C THR A 216 3.80 -7.22 19.24
N ILE A 217 2.48 -7.08 19.04
CA ILE A 217 1.87 -5.88 18.45
C ILE A 217 0.83 -5.38 19.45
N PRO A 218 1.15 -4.35 20.26
CA PRO A 218 0.42 -4.07 21.50
C PRO A 218 -0.86 -3.24 21.32
N SER A 219 -0.98 -2.41 20.27
CA SER A 219 -2.20 -1.60 20.02
C SER A 219 -2.68 -1.68 18.56
N PRO A 220 -4.01 -1.78 18.34
CA PRO A 220 -4.60 -1.67 17.02
C PRO A 220 -4.51 -0.26 16.44
N LYS A 221 -4.33 0.80 17.27
CA LYS A 221 -4.36 2.20 16.81
C LYS A 221 -2.98 2.73 16.47
N ILE A 222 -2.89 3.51 15.39
CA ILE A 222 -1.63 4.13 14.93
C ILE A 222 -1.03 5.11 15.94
N GLU A 223 -1.86 5.91 16.59
CA GLU A 223 -1.41 6.93 17.56
C GLU A 223 -0.69 6.31 18.76
N ASP A 224 -1.18 5.17 19.26
CA ASP A 224 -0.55 4.46 20.36
C ASP A 224 0.79 3.87 19.94
N ARG A 225 0.89 3.37 18.69
CA ARG A 225 2.15 2.85 18.15
C ARG A 225 3.19 3.96 17.95
N ILE A 226 2.77 5.14 17.50
CA ILE A 226 3.63 6.33 17.38
C ILE A 226 4.18 6.73 18.74
N LYS A 227 3.31 6.79 19.78
CA LYS A 227 3.71 7.08 21.16
C LYS A 227 4.69 6.04 21.70
N LEU A 228 4.39 4.76 21.49
CA LEU A 228 5.26 3.66 21.93
C LEU A 228 6.66 3.73 21.30
N LEU A 229 6.75 4.20 20.05
CA LEU A 229 8.02 4.39 19.35
C LEU A 229 8.69 5.74 19.64
N ASN A 230 8.14 6.56 20.55
CA ASN A 230 8.62 7.91 20.86
C ASN A 230 8.80 8.79 19.60
N LEU A 231 7.93 8.62 18.60
CA LEU A 231 7.97 9.41 17.37
C LEU A 231 7.20 10.72 17.55
N SER A 232 7.83 11.84 17.20
CA SER A 232 7.15 13.12 17.10
C SER A 232 6.22 13.16 15.87
N LYS A 233 5.34 14.16 15.80
CA LYS A 233 4.50 14.36 14.62
C LYS A 233 5.36 14.67 13.39
N GLU A 234 6.45 15.39 13.58
CA GLU A 234 7.43 15.77 12.56
C GLU A 234 8.18 14.54 12.04
N ASP A 235 8.56 13.60 12.91
CA ASP A 235 9.14 12.31 12.50
C ASP A 235 8.18 11.54 11.60
N VAL A 236 6.90 11.43 12.00
CA VAL A 236 5.88 10.68 11.25
C VAL A 236 5.61 11.33 9.90
N VAL A 237 5.52 12.65 9.84
CA VAL A 237 5.39 13.38 8.57
C VAL A 237 6.63 13.16 7.71
N GLY A 238 7.83 13.33 8.27
CA GLY A 238 9.09 13.09 7.57
C GLY A 238 9.13 11.72 6.92
N ILE A 239 8.87 10.66 7.69
CA ILE A 239 8.77 9.27 7.21
C ILE A 239 7.72 9.13 6.11
N SER A 240 6.55 9.75 6.28
CA SER A 240 5.45 9.67 5.30
C SER A 240 5.74 10.44 4.01
N THR A 241 6.62 11.43 4.05
CA THR A 241 7.01 12.27 2.90
C THR A 241 8.29 11.82 2.20
N ASP A 242 9.13 11.02 2.86
CA ASP A 242 10.37 10.50 2.30
C ASP A 242 10.12 9.30 1.37
N ILE A 243 9.66 9.63 0.16
CA ILE A 243 9.28 8.65 -0.86
C ILE A 243 10.49 7.82 -1.34
N ASP A 244 11.70 8.40 -1.26
CA ASP A 244 12.90 7.90 -1.91
C ASP A 244 13.89 7.20 -0.94
N ASN A 245 13.94 7.58 0.34
CA ASN A 245 15.02 7.15 1.25
C ASN A 245 14.53 6.48 2.55
N LEU A 246 13.38 5.82 2.54
CA LEU A 246 12.87 5.10 3.70
C LEU A 246 13.81 3.96 4.15
N ASN A 247 14.75 4.25 5.06
CA ASN A 247 15.67 3.26 5.63
C ASN A 247 15.07 2.65 6.91
N LEU A 248 14.38 1.52 6.75
CA LEU A 248 13.79 0.74 7.83
C LEU A 248 14.81 0.33 8.91
N SER A 249 16.04 0.00 8.52
CA SER A 249 17.11 -0.41 9.44
C SER A 249 17.44 0.70 10.44
N HIS A 250 17.63 1.92 9.94
CA HIS A 250 17.89 3.09 10.78
C HIS A 250 16.71 3.40 11.73
N LEU A 251 15.48 3.23 11.25
CA LEU A 251 14.28 3.44 12.07
C LEU A 251 14.13 2.36 13.17
N ILE A 252 14.48 1.11 12.88
CA ILE A 252 14.52 0.01 13.85
C ILE A 252 15.61 0.25 14.90
N GLU A 253 16.80 0.67 14.50
CA GLU A 253 17.91 0.96 15.42
C GLU A 253 17.56 2.08 16.39
N ARG A 254 17.03 3.22 15.89
CA ARG A 254 16.60 4.34 16.75
C ARG A 254 15.55 3.96 17.80
N THR A 255 14.63 3.08 17.43
CA THR A 255 13.48 2.72 18.29
C THR A 255 13.80 1.58 19.26
N SER A 256 14.72 0.69 18.90
CA SER A 256 15.17 -0.41 19.77
C SER A 256 16.02 0.07 20.95
N MET A 257 16.49 1.33 20.95
CA MET A 257 17.20 1.95 22.07
C MET A 257 16.27 2.57 23.13
N GLY A 258 14.97 2.71 22.83
CA GLY A 258 13.99 3.36 23.71
C GLY A 258 12.85 2.47 24.22
N LEU A 259 12.82 1.20 23.81
CA LEU A 259 11.87 0.16 24.22
C LEU A 259 12.58 -0.93 25.02
#